data_AF-A0A656GLD6-F1
#
_entry.id   AF-A0A656GLD6-F1
#
_cell.length_a   1.000
_cell.length_b   1.000
_cell.length_c   1.000
_cell.angle_alpha   90.00
_cell.angle_beta   90.00
_cell.angle_gamma   90.00
#
_symmetry.space_group_name_H-M   'P 1'
#
loop_
_entity.id
_entity.type
_entity.pdbx_description
1 polymer ?
#
loop_
_entity_poly.entity_id
_entity_poly.type
_entity_poly.pdbx_seq_one_letter_code
_entity_poly.pdbx_strand_id
1 'polypeptide(L)' 'ERGSHTVGVAELGPVPPGYEDVGGARFQVGCIGLAVAKDLSGEEWELLPPLVTAVGVNDQTERPHYV' A
#
# COMPACT_ATOMS: atom_id res chain seq x y z
N GLU A 1 12.63 5.08 -5.98
CA GLU A 1 12.42 6.44 -6.52
C GLU A 1 10.93 6.64 -6.81
N ARG A 2 10.40 7.87 -6.84
CA ARG A 2 8.98 8.06 -7.18
C ARG A 2 8.71 7.51 -8.58
N GLY A 3 7.67 6.69 -8.72
CA GLY A 3 7.33 6.05 -10.00
C GLY A 3 8.19 4.83 -10.36
N SER A 4 9.05 4.33 -9.46
CA SER A 4 9.82 3.10 -9.68
C SER A 4 9.07 1.82 -9.32
N HIS A 5 7.84 1.91 -8.80
CA HIS A 5 7.04 0.73 -8.48
C HIS A 5 6.51 0.09 -9.76
N THR A 6 6.49 -1.25 -9.76
CA THR A 6 5.88 -2.03 -10.84
C THR A 6 4.46 -2.40 -10.41
N VAL A 7 3.47 -2.11 -11.26
CA VAL A 7 2.10 -2.61 -11.08
C VAL A 7 2.05 -3.96 -11.78
N GLY A 8 2.21 -5.03 -11.01
CA GLY A 8 2.27 -6.39 -11.52
C GLY A 8 0.92 -7.09 -11.48
N VAL A 9 0.94 -8.39 -11.77
CA VAL A 9 -0.26 -9.25 -11.73
C VAL A 9 -0.89 -9.34 -10.34
N ALA A 10 -0.08 -9.18 -9.29
CA ALA A 10 -0.54 -9.20 -7.90
C ALA A 10 -1.33 -7.92 -7.55
N GLU A 11 -0.90 -6.78 -8.07
CA GLU A 11 -1.54 -5.48 -7.88
C GLU A 11 -2.77 -5.30 -8.79
N LEU A 12 -2.69 -5.77 -10.05
CA LEU A 12 -3.76 -5.65 -11.04
C LEU A 12 -5.02 -6.46 -10.67
N GLY A 13 -4.81 -7.66 -10.13
CA GLY A 13 -5.90 -8.61 -9.92
C GLY A 13 -6.60 -9.00 -11.25
N PRO A 14 -7.85 -9.49 -11.18
CA PRO A 14 -8.62 -9.85 -12.36
C PRO A 14 -9.06 -8.61 -13.15
N VAL A 15 -8.59 -8.49 -14.39
CA VAL A 15 -8.95 -7.40 -15.30
C VAL A 15 -9.63 -7.98 -16.55
N PRO A 16 -10.73 -7.36 -17.04
CA PRO A 16 -11.36 -7.78 -18.30
C PRO A 16 -10.39 -7.64 -19.48
N PRO A 17 -10.49 -8.52 -20.50
CA PRO A 17 -9.64 -8.41 -21.68
C PRO A 17 -9.72 -7.03 -22.34
N GLY A 18 -8.55 -6.44 -22.64
CA GLY A 18 -8.43 -5.13 -23.29
C GLY A 18 -8.32 -3.93 -22.33
N TYR A 19 -8.22 -4.17 -21.02
CA TYR A 19 -8.08 -3.14 -19.99
C TYR A 19 -6.77 -3.25 -19.18
N GLU A 20 -5.75 -3.92 -19.73
CA GLU A 20 -4.50 -4.23 -19.04
C GLU A 20 -3.50 -3.05 -18.98
N ASP A 21 -3.70 -1.99 -19.77
CA ASP A 21 -2.83 -0.81 -19.73
C ASP A 21 -3.07 0.01 -18.46
N VAL A 22 -2.04 0.07 -17.62
CA VAL A 22 -2.04 0.76 -16.32
C VAL A 22 -1.57 2.21 -16.39
N GLY A 23 -1.06 2.68 -17.53
CA GLY A 23 -0.62 4.06 -17.74
C GLY A 23 0.25 4.63 -16.59
N GLY A 24 -0.24 5.70 -15.96
CA GLY A 24 0.44 6.40 -14.87
C GLY A 24 0.36 5.75 -13.49
N ALA A 25 -0.33 4.60 -13.35
CA ALA A 25 -0.69 3.99 -12.06
C ALA A 25 0.50 3.73 -11.11
N ARG A 26 1.72 3.59 -11.65
CA ARG A 26 2.97 3.46 -10.88
C ARG A 26 3.27 4.64 -9.94
N PHE A 27 2.58 5.76 -10.09
CA PHE A 27 2.71 6.93 -9.21
C PHE A 27 1.74 6.89 -8.03
N GLN A 28 0.82 5.92 -7.98
CA GLN A 28 -0.14 5.72 -6.91
C GLN A 28 0.33 4.55 -6.06
N VAL A 29 0.93 4.83 -4.91
CA VAL A 29 1.65 3.82 -4.10
C VAL A 29 1.33 3.91 -2.61
N GLY A 30 0.10 4.30 -2.27
CA GLY A 30 -0.36 4.40 -0.89
C GLY A 30 -0.33 3.05 -0.15
N CYS A 31 -0.16 3.10 1.17
CA CYS A 31 -0.25 1.91 2.02
C CYS A 31 -0.73 2.27 3.44
N ILE A 32 -1.28 1.29 4.14
CA ILE A 32 -1.56 1.36 5.57
C ILE A 32 -0.44 0.61 6.30
N GLY A 33 0.42 1.36 6.99
CA GLY A 33 1.49 0.80 7.83
C GLY A 33 0.95 0.13 9.09
N LEU A 34 1.77 -0.74 9.69
CA LEU A 34 1.49 -1.36 10.98
C LEU A 34 2.72 -1.25 11.89
N ALA A 35 2.49 -1.03 13.18
CA ALA A 35 3.53 -1.03 14.19
C ALA A 35 3.01 -1.72 15.45
N VAL A 36 3.93 -2.29 16.23
CA VAL A 36 3.63 -2.94 17.50
C VAL A 36 4.44 -2.29 18.62
N ALA A 37 3.80 -2.06 19.77
CA ALA A 37 4.50 -1.55 20.95
C ALA A 37 5.43 -2.64 21.50
N LYS A 38 6.67 -2.25 21.83
CA LYS A 38 7.70 -3.14 22.40
C LYS A 38 7.66 -3.20 23.92
N ASP A 39 6.94 -2.27 24.54
CA ASP A 39 6.76 -2.14 25.98
C ASP A 39 5.29 -1.86 26.32
N LEU A 40 4.99 -1.84 27.63
CA LEU A 40 3.65 -1.52 28.13
C LEU A 40 3.39 -0.02 28.27
N SER A 41 4.43 0.83 28.19
CA SER A 41 4.28 2.28 28.26
C SER A 41 3.84 2.89 26.93
N GLY A 42 4.05 2.19 25.81
CA GLY A 42 3.79 2.68 24.46
C GLY A 42 4.84 3.68 23.97
N GLU A 43 6.04 3.67 24.54
CA GLU A 43 7.13 4.60 24.21
C GLU A 43 8.08 4.04 23.15
N GLU A 44 8.23 2.72 23.09
CA GLU A 44 8.98 2.02 22.04
C GLU A 44 8.07 1.28 21.04
N TRP A 45 8.38 1.41 19.75
CA TRP A 45 7.61 0.78 18.66
C TRP A 45 8.52 0.09 17.65
N GLU A 46 8.06 -1.05 17.12
CA GLU A 46 8.65 -1.74 15.99
C GLU A 46 7.75 -1.59 14.75
N LEU A 47 8.35 -1.18 13.62
CA LEU A 47 7.66 -1.15 12.33
C LEU A 47 7.52 -2.57 11.79
N LEU A 48 6.29 -2.96 11.46
CA LEU A 48 5.99 -4.19 10.76
C LEU A 48 5.81 -3.90 9.25
N PRO A 49 5.79 -4.93 8.39
CA PRO A 49 5.34 -4.78 7.01
C PRO A 49 3.96 -4.09 6.93
N PRO A 50 3.66 -3.37 5.84
CA PRO A 50 2.37 -2.73 5.67
C PRO A 50 1.24 -3.76 5.74
N LEU A 51 0.15 -3.40 6.40
CA LEU A 51 -1.04 -4.24 6.50
C LEU A 51 -1.79 -4.31 5.17
N VAL A 52 -1.83 -3.18 4.45
CA VAL A 52 -2.49 -3.05 3.14
C VAL A 52 -1.62 -2.21 2.22
N THR A 53 -1.47 -2.62 0.97
CA THR A 53 -0.87 -1.83 -0.11
C THR A 53 -1.95 -1.46 -1.15
N ALA A 54 -1.81 -0.28 -1.75
CA ALA A 54 -2.71 0.24 -2.80
C ALA A 54 -1.91 0.64 -4.05
N VAL A 55 -0.84 -0.11 -4.35
CA VAL A 55 0.03 0.12 -5.51
C VAL A 55 -0.79 -0.02 -6.79
N GLY A 56 -0.73 0.99 -7.65
CA GLY A 56 -1.52 1.05 -8.87
C GLY A 56 -2.96 1.51 -8.68
N VAL A 57 -3.39 1.81 -7.44
CA VAL A 57 -4.78 2.14 -7.11
C VAL A 57 -4.93 3.58 -6.61
N ASN A 58 -4.28 3.92 -5.48
CA ASN A 58 -4.40 5.24 -4.88
C ASN A 58 -3.11 5.62 -4.14
N ASP A 59 -2.78 6.92 -4.11
CA ASP A 59 -1.61 7.43 -3.39
C ASP A 59 -1.90 7.72 -1.91
N GLN A 60 -3.17 7.86 -1.55
CA GLN A 60 -3.59 8.25 -0.20
C GLN A 60 -4.57 7.24 0.41
N THR A 61 -4.19 6.68 1.57
CA THR A 61 -5.02 5.82 2.43
C THR A 61 -5.06 6.42 3.84
N GLU A 62 -5.54 7.66 3.90
CA GLU A 62 -5.45 8.50 5.10
C GLU A 62 -6.39 8.06 6.22
N ARG A 63 -6.02 8.43 7.45
CA ARG A 63 -6.78 8.20 8.69
C ARG A 63 -7.23 6.74 8.88
N PRO A 64 -6.31 5.75 8.76
CA PRO A 64 -6.64 4.37 9.04
C PRO A 64 -7.03 4.22 10.52
N HIS A 65 -8.09 3.46 10.77
CA HIS A 65 -8.54 3.08 12.10
C HIS A 65 -9.10 1.67 12.04
N TYR A 66 -8.91 0.90 13.11
CA TYR A 66 -9.47 -0.45 13.25
C TYR A 66 -10.78 -0.36 14.04
N VAL A 67 -11.84 -0.98 13.52
CA VAL A 67 -13.19 -1.01 14.12
C VAL A 67 -13.63 -2.45 14.31
#